data_AF-A0A9E0PD07-F1
#
_entry.id   AF-A0A9E0PD07-F1
#
_cell.length_a   1.000
_cell.length_b   1.000
_cell.length_c   1.000
_cell.angle_alpha   90.00
_cell.angle_beta   90.00
_cell.angle_gamma   90.00
#
_symmetry.space_group_name_H-M   'P 1'
#
loop_
_entity.id
_entity.type
_entity.pdbx_description
1 polymer ?
#
loop_
_entity_poly.entity_id
_entity_poly.type
_entity_poly.pdbx_seq_one_letter_code
_entity_poly.pdbx_strand_id
1 'polypeptide(L)'
;MDVDPFNAASDPSFFDGRLMIDILAWNWNLRVATNQTLARSKARSPGLDYGRDFTIHGRVRAPRELRGKEMKVTLSPFGPTVRFGQRGLQQVGALAELPSGSDFDFEAMLMLPEDAITSTATSLALAWKYLQIRVGDGGLGSTSIVAYGFHGRIHPNLEAWANAD
;
A
#
# COMPACT_ATOMS: atom_id res chain seq x y z
N MET A 1 -28.00 12.82 -27.97
CA MET A 1 -27.87 11.60 -27.15
C MET A 1 -26.81 11.91 -26.12
N ASP A 2 -27.26 12.25 -24.92
CA ASP A 2 -26.42 12.34 -23.75
C ASP A 2 -25.92 10.93 -23.42
N VAL A 3 -24.61 10.78 -23.31
CA VAL A 3 -24.00 9.53 -22.83
C VAL A 3 -24.02 9.63 -21.31
N ASP A 4 -24.76 8.73 -20.65
CA ASP A 4 -24.84 8.66 -19.19
C ASP A 4 -23.44 8.66 -18.56
N PRO A 5 -23.24 9.36 -17.43
CA PRO A 5 -21.97 9.30 -16.71
C PRO A 5 -21.75 7.87 -16.21
N PHE A 6 -20.65 7.27 -16.66
CA PHE A 6 -20.23 5.93 -16.23
C PHE A 6 -20.22 5.80 -14.70
N ASN A 7 -21.11 4.96 -14.16
CA ASN A 7 -21.26 4.70 -12.72
C ASN A 7 -20.48 3.45 -12.31
N ALA A 8 -19.39 3.68 -11.59
CA ALA A 8 -18.47 2.66 -11.12
C ALA A 8 -19.13 1.61 -10.19
N ALA A 9 -20.25 1.90 -9.52
CA ALA A 9 -20.94 0.94 -8.65
C ALA A 9 -21.88 -0.07 -9.37
N SER A 10 -21.90 -0.06 -10.70
CA SER A 10 -22.89 -0.83 -11.48
C SER A 10 -22.33 -2.10 -12.16
N ASP A 11 -21.08 -2.48 -11.89
CA ASP A 11 -20.45 -3.70 -12.46
C ASP A 11 -20.09 -4.71 -11.34
N PRO A 12 -20.62 -5.96 -11.32
CA PRO A 12 -20.30 -6.96 -10.30
C PRO A 12 -18.83 -7.43 -10.26
N SER A 13 -18.02 -7.16 -11.29
CA SER A 13 -16.55 -7.34 -11.30
C SER A 13 -15.78 -6.22 -10.58
N PHE A 14 -16.48 -5.19 -10.10
CA PHE A 14 -15.88 -3.91 -9.72
C PHE A 14 -15.05 -3.94 -8.44
N PHE A 15 -15.33 -4.87 -7.52
CA PHE A 15 -14.64 -5.01 -6.23
C PHE A 15 -13.77 -6.26 -6.10
N ASP A 16 -13.74 -7.09 -7.14
CA ASP A 16 -12.96 -8.34 -7.19
C ASP A 16 -11.46 -8.05 -6.99
N GLY A 17 -10.92 -8.58 -5.89
CA GLY A 17 -9.53 -8.33 -5.48
C GLY A 17 -9.25 -6.88 -5.05
N ARG A 18 -10.16 -6.18 -4.35
CA ARG A 18 -9.87 -4.84 -3.79
C ARG A 18 -10.11 -4.75 -2.28
N LEU A 19 -9.25 -4.00 -1.61
CA LEU A 19 -9.36 -3.63 -0.19
C LEU A 19 -9.50 -2.12 -0.08
N MET A 20 -10.41 -1.66 0.77
CA MET A 20 -10.51 -0.28 1.22
C MET A 20 -10.18 -0.20 2.69
N ILE A 21 -9.28 0.70 3.05
CA ILE A 21 -8.66 0.75 4.38
C ILE A 21 -8.77 2.17 4.91
N ASP A 22 -9.31 2.31 6.11
CA ASP A 22 -9.27 3.57 6.86
C ASP A 22 -7.87 3.73 7.45
N ILE A 23 -7.24 4.90 7.24
CA ILE A 23 -5.94 5.24 7.82
C ILE A 23 -6.18 5.76 9.24
N LEU A 24 -5.78 4.98 10.24
CA LEU A 24 -5.97 5.31 11.64
C LEU A 24 -4.80 6.11 12.20
N ALA A 25 -3.59 5.67 11.88
CA ALA A 25 -2.35 6.32 12.27
C ALA A 25 -1.27 6.05 11.22
N TRP A 26 -0.23 6.88 11.22
CA TRP A 26 0.94 6.65 10.40
C TRP A 26 2.18 7.20 11.10
N ASN A 27 3.34 6.63 10.76
CA ASN A 27 4.64 7.08 11.22
C ASN A 27 5.62 7.10 10.05
N TRP A 28 6.52 8.08 10.05
CA TRP A 28 7.65 8.12 9.15
C TRP A 28 8.90 7.68 9.92
N ASN A 29 9.43 6.51 9.58
CA ASN A 29 10.64 6.01 10.22
C ASN A 29 11.85 6.38 9.37
N LEU A 30 12.80 7.08 9.99
CA LEU A 30 14.15 7.25 9.45
C LEU A 30 15.04 6.17 10.06
N ARG A 31 15.52 5.25 9.24
CA ARG A 31 16.55 4.27 9.61
C ARG A 31 17.90 4.78 9.13
N VAL A 32 18.86 4.87 10.04
CA VAL A 32 20.25 5.19 9.74
C VAL A 32 21.08 4.01 10.24
N ALA A 33 21.71 3.29 9.31
CA ALA A 33 22.57 2.15 9.63
C ALA A 33 23.95 2.35 9.00
N THR A 34 24.99 1.77 9.61
CA THR A 34 26.29 1.67 8.95
C THR A 34 26.31 0.38 8.14
N ASN A 35 26.58 0.47 6.84
CA ASN A 35 26.62 -0.73 6.01
C ASN A 35 27.91 -1.51 6.32
N GLN A 36 27.80 -2.62 7.05
CA GLN A 36 28.94 -3.49 7.36
C GLN A 36 29.30 -4.44 6.21
N THR A 37 28.56 -4.43 5.10
CA THR A 37 28.73 -5.39 4.02
C THR A 37 29.56 -4.81 2.88
N LEU A 38 30.88 -4.70 3.09
CA LEU A 38 31.91 -4.76 2.02
C LEU A 38 33.34 -4.83 2.61
N ALA A 39 33.57 -5.74 3.55
CA ALA A 39 34.93 -6.07 4.00
C ALA A 39 35.66 -7.07 3.08
N ARG A 40 35.31 -7.17 1.78
CA ARG A 40 35.99 -8.10 0.85
C ARG A 40 36.37 -7.59 -0.54
N SER A 41 36.11 -6.34 -0.91
CA SER A 41 36.77 -5.76 -2.09
C SER A 41 37.23 -4.34 -1.82
N LYS A 42 38.52 -4.10 -2.07
CA LYS A 42 39.19 -2.81 -1.99
C LYS A 42 38.32 -1.69 -2.59
N ALA A 43 38.24 -0.58 -1.86
CA ALA A 43 37.72 0.73 -2.27
C ALA A 43 36.19 0.91 -2.35
N ARG A 44 35.53 0.98 -1.18
CA ARG A 44 34.43 1.93 -0.96
C ARG A 44 34.34 2.22 0.54
N SER A 45 34.35 3.50 0.93
CA SER A 45 34.14 3.92 2.31
C SER A 45 32.86 3.29 2.87
N PRO A 46 32.82 2.94 4.18
CA PRO A 46 31.60 2.44 4.80
C PRO A 46 30.50 3.51 4.66
N GLY A 47 29.58 3.28 3.74
CA GLY A 47 28.46 4.17 3.48
C GLY A 47 27.45 4.07 4.63
N LEU A 48 26.93 5.21 5.06
CA LEU A 48 25.68 5.25 5.81
C LEU A 48 24.58 4.74 4.89
N ASP A 49 23.87 3.70 5.33
CA ASP A 49 22.66 3.21 4.71
C ASP A 49 21.47 3.97 5.33
N TYR A 50 20.66 4.59 4.47
CA TYR A 50 19.51 5.38 4.87
C TYR A 50 18.25 4.71 4.32
N GLY A 51 17.42 4.20 5.22
CA GLY A 51 16.09 3.69 4.88
C GLY A 51 15.02 4.67 5.33
N ARG A 52 14.15 5.13 4.43
CA ARG A 52 13.01 5.98 4.75
C ARG A 52 11.73 5.22 4.46
N ASP A 53 11.13 4.57 5.45
CA ASP A 53 9.85 3.88 5.28
C ASP A 53 8.72 4.64 5.97
N PHE A 54 7.49 4.43 5.48
CA PHE A 54 6.28 4.83 6.19
C PHE A 54 5.58 3.60 6.71
N THR A 55 5.19 3.62 7.97
CA THR A 55 4.27 2.61 8.49
C THR A 55 2.92 3.25 8.67
N ILE A 56 1.90 2.71 8.03
CA ILE A 56 0.50 3.07 8.20
C ILE A 56 -0.17 1.97 8.99
N HIS A 57 -0.85 2.36 10.05
CA HIS A 57 -1.84 1.53 10.73
C HIS A 57 -3.20 1.85 10.11
N GLY A 58 -3.80 0.85 9.47
CA GLY A 58 -5.13 0.98 8.93
C GLY A 58 -6.06 -0.13 9.37
N ARG A 59 -7.34 0.11 9.20
CA ARG A 59 -8.41 -0.87 9.43
C ARG A 59 -9.15 -1.13 8.14
N VAL A 60 -9.35 -2.40 7.81
CA VAL A 60 -10.10 -2.78 6.63
C VAL A 60 -11.55 -2.34 6.80
N ARG A 61 -12.02 -1.51 5.88
CA ARG A 61 -13.41 -1.08 5.79
C ARG A 61 -14.22 -1.97 4.86
N ALA A 62 -13.57 -2.43 3.80
CA ALA A 62 -14.16 -3.30 2.80
C ALA A 62 -13.07 -4.16 2.12
N PRO A 63 -13.41 -5.37 1.63
CA PRO A 63 -14.75 -5.93 1.52
C PRO A 63 -15.27 -6.40 2.89
N ARG A 64 -16.56 -6.72 2.96
CA ARG A 64 -17.27 -6.94 4.23
C ARG A 64 -16.69 -8.09 5.05
N GLU A 65 -16.26 -9.14 4.38
CA GLU A 65 -15.72 -10.37 4.97
C GLU A 65 -14.47 -10.10 5.80
N LEU A 66 -13.75 -9.03 5.45
CA LEU A 66 -12.53 -8.58 6.11
C LEU A 66 -12.76 -7.30 6.92
N ARG A 67 -13.98 -6.77 7.00
CA ARG A 67 -14.27 -5.50 7.66
C ARG A 67 -13.89 -5.58 9.15
N GLY A 68 -13.23 -4.53 9.63
CA GLY A 68 -12.76 -4.41 11.00
C GLY A 68 -11.37 -5.01 11.26
N LYS A 69 -10.83 -5.77 10.32
CA LYS A 69 -9.49 -6.35 10.43
C LYS A 69 -8.41 -5.27 10.47
N GLU A 70 -7.43 -5.45 11.34
CA GLU A 70 -6.32 -4.52 11.52
C GLU A 70 -5.21 -4.84 10.53
N MET A 71 -4.66 -3.81 9.89
CA MET A 71 -3.60 -3.98 8.91
C MET A 71 -2.45 -3.01 9.14
N LYS A 72 -1.24 -3.53 9.05
CA LYS A 72 -0.01 -2.76 8.96
C LYS A 72 0.41 -2.62 7.50
N VAL A 73 0.60 -1.40 7.02
CA VAL A 73 1.09 -1.14 5.67
C VAL A 73 2.43 -0.44 5.74
N THR A 74 3.44 -1.02 5.10
CA THR A 74 4.77 -0.40 4.98
C THR A 74 4.95 0.15 3.57
N LEU A 75 5.14 1.46 3.43
CA LEU A 75 5.56 2.08 2.18
C LEU A 75 7.09 2.07 2.13
N SER A 76 7.62 1.23 1.25
CA SER A 76 9.06 1.07 1.05
C SER A 76 9.50 1.87 -0.19
N PRO A 77 10.49 2.77 -0.06
CA PRO A 77 10.93 3.59 -1.17
C PRO A 77 11.70 2.76 -2.19
N PHE A 78 11.50 3.05 -3.47
CA PHE A 78 12.31 2.49 -4.54
C PHE A 78 12.97 3.59 -5.38
N GLY A 79 14.19 3.29 -5.85
CA GLY A 79 14.98 4.21 -6.66
C GLY A 79 14.54 4.25 -8.13
N PRO A 80 15.05 5.22 -8.91
CA PRO A 80 14.59 5.53 -10.28
C PRO A 80 14.87 4.43 -11.31
N THR A 81 15.57 3.36 -10.93
CA THR A 81 15.90 2.22 -11.79
C THR A 81 14.79 1.19 -11.89
N VAL A 82 13.83 1.20 -10.96
CA VAL A 82 12.66 0.31 -11.00
C VAL A 82 11.72 0.73 -12.12
N ARG A 83 11.23 -0.26 -12.86
CA ARG A 83 10.26 -0.07 -13.96
C ARG A 83 9.06 -0.99 -13.74
N PHE A 84 7.86 -0.53 -14.11
CA PHE A 84 6.62 -1.29 -14.05
C PHE A 84 6.06 -1.57 -15.46
N GLY A 85 5.15 -2.54 -15.59
CA GLY A 85 4.51 -2.91 -16.86
C GLY A 85 5.28 -3.97 -17.64
N GLN A 86 4.96 -4.23 -18.91
CA GLN A 86 5.35 -5.45 -19.67
C GLN A 86 6.83 -5.87 -19.63
N ARG A 87 7.77 -4.94 -19.38
CA ARG A 87 9.22 -5.20 -19.29
C ARG A 87 9.80 -4.96 -17.89
N GLY A 88 8.94 -4.84 -16.88
CA GLY A 88 9.29 -4.53 -15.50
C GLY A 88 8.43 -5.32 -14.51
N LEU A 89 8.35 -4.83 -13.26
CA LEU A 89 7.51 -5.42 -12.24
C LEU A 89 6.03 -5.34 -12.64
N GLN A 90 5.31 -6.45 -12.45
CA GLN A 90 3.85 -6.51 -12.65
C GLN A 90 3.07 -6.21 -11.36
N GLN A 91 3.77 -6.04 -10.24
CA GLN A 91 3.20 -5.76 -8.94
C GLN A 91 3.89 -4.56 -8.31
N VAL A 92 3.14 -3.82 -7.50
CA VAL A 92 3.59 -2.66 -6.73
C VAL A 92 3.64 -2.96 -5.23
N GLY A 93 3.46 -4.23 -4.85
CA GLY A 93 3.50 -4.65 -3.46
C GLY A 93 3.09 -6.10 -3.25
N ALA A 94 3.02 -6.48 -1.98
CA ALA A 94 2.55 -7.78 -1.53
C ALA A 94 1.70 -7.62 -0.27
N LEU A 95 0.72 -8.51 -0.12
CA LEU A 95 -0.16 -8.64 1.04
C LEU A 95 0.01 -10.03 1.63
N ALA A 96 0.13 -10.13 2.95
CA ALA A 96 0.16 -11.39 3.67
C ALA A 96 -0.79 -11.35 4.86
N GLU A 97 -1.42 -12.48 5.15
CA GLU A 97 -2.11 -12.71 6.41
C GLU A 97 -1.08 -13.06 7.49
N LEU A 98 -1.24 -12.48 8.67
CA LEU A 98 -0.34 -12.71 9.79
C LEU A 98 -0.85 -13.86 10.67
N PRO A 99 0.05 -14.56 11.38
CA PRO A 99 -0.35 -15.61 12.32
C PRO A 99 -1.28 -15.09 13.41
N SER A 100 -2.21 -15.94 13.85
CA SER A 100 -3.10 -15.63 14.98
C SER A 100 -2.31 -15.25 16.24
N GLY A 101 -2.69 -14.15 16.87
CA GLY A 101 -1.99 -13.59 18.05
C GLY A 101 -1.02 -12.45 17.73
N SER A 102 -0.88 -12.08 16.46
CA SER A 102 -0.19 -10.83 16.06
C SER A 102 -1.06 -9.61 16.37
N ASP A 103 -0.43 -8.44 16.54
CA ASP A 103 -1.13 -7.16 16.76
C ASP A 103 -1.99 -6.72 15.56
N PHE A 104 -1.70 -7.26 14.37
CA PHE A 104 -2.40 -7.01 13.12
C PHE A 104 -2.84 -8.33 12.49
N ASP A 105 -3.97 -8.30 11.77
CA ASP A 105 -4.44 -9.45 10.98
C ASP A 105 -3.68 -9.56 9.66
N PHE A 106 -3.29 -8.42 9.06
CA PHE A 106 -2.63 -8.35 7.76
C PHE A 106 -1.38 -7.48 7.77
N GLU A 107 -0.42 -7.82 6.92
CA GLU A 107 0.71 -6.96 6.58
C GLU A 107 0.77 -6.74 5.06
N ALA A 108 0.85 -5.47 4.66
CA ALA A 108 1.07 -5.08 3.28
C ALA A 108 2.40 -4.34 3.13
N MET A 109 3.17 -4.66 2.11
CA MET A 109 4.32 -3.88 1.68
C MET A 109 4.02 -3.26 0.34
N LEU A 110 4.10 -1.92 0.24
CA LEU A 110 3.84 -1.16 -0.97
C LEU A 110 5.10 -0.43 -1.42
N MET A 111 5.33 -0.40 -2.72
CA MET A 111 6.45 0.27 -3.35
C MET A 111 6.11 1.74 -3.60
N LEU A 112 6.87 2.66 -3.00
CA LEU A 112 6.72 4.10 -3.16
C LEU A 112 7.91 4.69 -3.92
N PRO A 113 7.72 5.53 -4.95
CA PRO A 113 8.84 6.25 -5.56
C PRO A 113 9.59 7.10 -4.51
N GLU A 114 10.92 7.07 -4.51
CA GLU A 114 11.72 7.83 -3.53
C GLU A 114 11.46 9.35 -3.58
N ASP A 115 11.20 9.89 -4.78
CA ASP A 115 10.85 11.30 -4.98
C ASP A 115 9.45 11.66 -4.47
N ALA A 116 8.56 10.68 -4.29
CA ALA A 116 7.21 10.88 -3.75
C ALA A 116 7.16 10.92 -2.21
N ILE A 117 8.22 10.52 -1.50
CA ILE A 117 8.27 10.43 -0.03
C ILE A 117 7.75 11.71 0.65
N THR A 118 8.31 12.87 0.29
CA THR A 118 7.95 14.14 0.93
C THR A 118 6.48 14.48 0.66
N SER A 119 6.02 14.34 -0.59
CA SER A 119 4.61 14.61 -0.93
C SER A 119 3.64 13.65 -0.24
N THR A 120 4.04 12.39 -0.05
CA THR A 120 3.27 11.39 0.68
C THR A 120 3.15 11.76 2.15
N ALA A 121 4.25 12.13 2.81
CA ALA A 121 4.25 12.57 4.20
C ALA A 121 3.31 13.77 4.41
N THR A 122 3.44 14.79 3.55
CA THR A 122 2.58 15.99 3.59
C THR A 122 1.11 15.64 3.37
N SER A 123 0.82 14.77 2.40
CA SER A 123 -0.57 14.39 2.08
C SER A 123 -1.22 13.54 3.17
N LEU A 124 -0.48 12.62 3.80
CA LEU A 124 -0.94 11.86 4.97
C LEU A 124 -1.22 12.75 6.19
N ALA A 125 -0.43 13.80 6.38
CA ALA A 125 -0.67 14.77 7.45
C ALA A 125 -1.93 15.63 7.21
N LEU A 126 -2.17 16.04 5.96
CA LEU A 126 -3.16 17.08 5.65
C LEU A 126 -4.52 16.53 5.18
N ALA A 127 -4.54 15.47 4.37
CA ALA A 127 -5.71 15.18 3.55
C ALA A 127 -6.06 13.69 3.45
N TRP A 128 -5.10 12.79 3.31
CA TRP A 128 -5.38 11.38 3.05
C TRP A 128 -5.91 10.68 4.29
N LYS A 129 -7.05 10.00 4.11
CA LYS A 129 -7.77 9.26 5.15
C LYS A 129 -8.03 7.82 4.79
N TYR A 130 -7.89 7.49 3.50
CA TYR A 130 -8.21 6.16 2.99
C TYR A 130 -7.11 5.68 2.07
N LEU A 131 -6.84 4.37 2.14
CA LEU A 131 -5.97 3.64 1.25
C LEU A 131 -6.80 2.58 0.53
N GLN A 132 -6.77 2.60 -0.79
CA GLN A 132 -7.33 1.54 -1.62
C GLN A 132 -6.20 0.67 -2.15
N ILE A 133 -6.34 -0.64 -2.03
CA ILE A 133 -5.40 -1.64 -2.55
C ILE A 133 -6.16 -2.51 -3.55
N ARG A 134 -5.53 -2.80 -4.68
CA ARG A 134 -5.98 -3.83 -5.62
C ARG A 134 -4.99 -4.98 -5.61
N VAL A 135 -5.49 -6.14 -5.22
CA VAL A 135 -4.78 -7.39 -5.27
C VAL A 135 -4.98 -8.09 -6.62
N GLY A 136 -3.96 -8.77 -7.10
CA GLY A 136 -4.04 -9.69 -8.23
C GLY A 136 -4.18 -11.14 -7.77
N ASP A 137 -4.09 -12.07 -8.71
CA ASP A 137 -4.14 -13.51 -8.39
C ASP A 137 -2.98 -13.88 -7.43
N GLY A 138 -3.34 -14.59 -6.35
CA GLY A 138 -2.42 -14.99 -5.29
C GLY A 138 -1.82 -16.36 -5.52
N GLY A 139 -0.51 -16.50 -5.27
CA GLY A 139 0.13 -17.79 -5.03
C GLY A 139 0.02 -18.19 -3.55
N LEU A 140 0.48 -19.40 -3.20
CA LEU A 140 0.50 -19.91 -1.82
C LEU A 140 1.27 -18.94 -0.88
N GLY A 141 0.55 -18.26 0.01
CA GLY A 141 1.10 -17.56 1.18
C GLY A 141 1.23 -16.03 1.08
N SER A 142 1.14 -15.43 -0.11
CA SER A 142 1.05 -13.96 -0.25
C SER A 142 0.33 -13.57 -1.52
N THR A 143 -0.49 -12.52 -1.43
CA THR A 143 -1.27 -11.99 -2.54
C THR A 143 -0.53 -10.80 -3.16
N SER A 144 -0.36 -10.82 -4.48
CA SER A 144 0.30 -9.72 -5.19
C SER A 144 -0.58 -8.46 -5.15
N ILE A 145 0.02 -7.29 -4.94
CA ILE A 145 -0.67 -6.00 -5.06
C ILE A 145 -0.32 -5.40 -6.40
N VAL A 146 -1.31 -5.19 -7.26
CA VAL A 146 -1.12 -4.69 -8.63
C VAL A 146 -1.33 -3.19 -8.75
N ALA A 147 -2.08 -2.59 -7.81
CA ALA A 147 -2.25 -1.15 -7.72
C ALA A 147 -2.63 -0.74 -6.29
N TYR A 148 -2.33 0.52 -5.93
CA TYR A 148 -2.88 1.14 -4.73
C TYR A 148 -3.06 2.65 -4.95
N GLY A 149 -3.88 3.28 -4.12
CA GLY A 149 -4.17 4.71 -4.19
C GLY A 149 -4.60 5.28 -2.84
N PHE A 150 -4.29 6.56 -2.62
CA PHE A 150 -4.69 7.28 -1.43
C PHE A 150 -5.78 8.30 -1.73
N HIS A 151 -6.72 8.45 -0.80
CA HIS A 151 -7.87 9.31 -0.95
C HIS A 151 -8.13 10.11 0.32
N GLY A 152 -8.49 11.39 0.16
CA GLY A 152 -8.97 12.20 1.28
C GLY A 152 -10.48 12.10 1.51
N ARG A 153 -11.23 11.76 0.46
CA ARG A 153 -12.66 11.46 0.49
C ARG A 153 -12.92 10.28 -0.41
N ILE A 154 -13.82 9.40 0.00
CA ILE A 154 -14.29 8.29 -0.83
C ILE A 154 -15.50 8.78 -1.64
N HIS A 155 -15.62 8.35 -2.89
CA HIS A 155 -16.83 8.61 -3.68
C HIS A 155 -18.07 8.01 -2.98
N PRO A 156 -19.25 8.68 -2.99
CA PRO A 156 -20.45 8.19 -2.31
C PRO A 156 -20.81 6.74 -2.64
N ASN A 157 -20.63 6.34 -3.90
CA ASN A 157 -20.91 4.97 -4.34
C ASN A 157 -19.95 3.92 -3.74
N LEU A 158 -18.70 4.29 -3.50
CA LEU A 158 -17.69 3.46 -2.83
C LEU A 158 -17.95 3.41 -1.31
N GLU A 159 -18.41 4.51 -0.74
CA GLU A 159 -18.84 4.56 0.67
C GLU A 159 -20.10 3.70 0.89
N ALA A 160 -21.08 3.76 -0.02
CA ALA A 160 -22.26 2.93 0.01
C ALA A 160 -21.90 1.43 -0.05
N TRP A 161 -20.99 1.03 -0.94
CA TRP A 161 -20.47 -0.34 -0.96
C TRP A 161 -19.75 -0.71 0.34
N ALA A 162 -18.87 0.17 0.82
CA ALA A 162 -18.08 -0.09 2.01
C ALA A 162 -18.92 -0.20 3.29
N ASN A 163 -20.13 0.38 3.29
CA ASN A 163 -21.09 0.35 4.40
C ASN A 163 -22.29 -0.58 4.14
N ALA A 164 -22.39 -1.25 2.99
CA ALA A 164 -23.48 -2.16 2.70
C ALA A 164 -23.46 -3.37 3.66
N ASP A 165 -24.66 -3.78 4.09
CA ASP A 165 -24.98 -4.87 5.02
C ASP A 165 -25.25 -6.22 4.35
#